data_AF-A0A2T2TKQ5-F1
#
_entry.id   AF-A0A2T2TKQ5-F1
#
_cell.length_a   1.000
_cell.length_b   1.000
_cell.length_c   1.000
_cell.angle_alpha   90.00
_cell.angle_beta   90.00
_cell.angle_gamma   90.00
#
_symmetry.space_group_name_H-M   'P 1'
#
loop_
_entity.id
_entity.type
_entity.pdbx_description
1 polymer ?
#
loop_
_entity_poly.entity_id
_entity_poly.type
_entity_poly.pdbx_seq_one_letter_code
_entity_poly.pdbx_strand_id
1 'polypeptide(L)'
;MVPTTFKSAYHPGDTAWGVVYTRFLAPPLGACTVPLMIGATISALLDQPVWGYLVWGLPIALSLATVWTRFSMSRTIAEARFRSGQAALRSVHDVLLERPYEWKPIFSVRATPMRVEISIGRTTYLLYPKQWPDYDALKKAAQQSFRPDSSTAPASSSG
;
A
#
# COMPACT_ATOMS: atom_id res chain seq x y z
N MET A 1 -6.20 1.10 26.02
CA MET A 1 -5.70 2.19 25.17
C MET A 1 -6.42 2.15 23.83
N VAL A 2 -6.92 3.30 23.37
CA VAL A 2 -7.55 3.44 22.06
C VAL A 2 -6.45 3.31 21.00
N PRO A 3 -6.59 2.46 19.97
CA PRO A 3 -5.58 2.33 18.92
C PRO A 3 -5.46 3.61 18.10
N THR A 4 -4.24 4.13 17.96
CA THR A 4 -3.98 5.32 17.16
C THR A 4 -4.04 4.95 15.68
N THR A 5 -4.91 5.62 14.93
CA THR A 5 -5.13 5.36 13.50
C THR A 5 -4.52 6.50 12.68
N PHE A 6 -3.71 6.14 11.70
CA PHE A 6 -3.14 7.05 10.72
C PHE A 6 -3.65 6.66 9.33
N LYS A 7 -3.99 7.67 8.53
CA LYS A 7 -4.43 7.52 7.15
C LYS A 7 -3.32 8.01 6.22
N SER A 8 -3.02 7.25 5.18
CA SER A 8 -2.06 7.66 4.15
C SER A 8 -2.72 8.63 3.17
N ALA A 9 -1.92 9.32 2.36
CA ALA A 9 -2.41 10.18 1.28
C ALA A 9 -3.18 9.41 0.19
N TYR A 10 -3.09 8.08 0.20
CA TYR A 10 -3.82 7.18 -0.69
C TYR A 10 -5.07 6.59 -0.04
N HIS A 11 -5.41 7.01 1.18
CA HIS A 11 -6.60 6.55 1.86
C HIS A 11 -7.85 6.92 1.06
N PRO A 12 -8.73 5.94 0.72
CA PRO A 12 -9.91 6.21 -0.11
C PRO A 12 -10.92 7.14 0.57
N GLY A 13 -10.91 7.25 1.91
CA GLY A 13 -11.80 8.15 2.64
C GLY A 13 -13.26 7.78 2.38
N ASP A 14 -14.10 8.79 2.13
CA ASP A 14 -15.47 8.63 1.64
C ASP A 14 -15.54 8.67 0.09
N THR A 15 -14.39 8.62 -0.58
CA THR A 15 -14.34 8.74 -2.04
C THR A 15 -14.89 7.49 -2.70
N ALA A 16 -15.79 7.68 -3.67
CA ALA A 16 -16.40 6.59 -4.41
C ALA A 16 -15.36 5.66 -5.05
N TRP A 17 -15.65 4.35 -5.01
CA TRP A 17 -14.81 3.25 -5.48
C TRP A 17 -14.21 3.49 -6.87
N GLY A 18 -15.01 4.06 -7.79
CA GLY A 18 -14.60 4.35 -9.16
C GLY A 18 -13.48 5.38 -9.28
N VAL A 19 -13.45 6.41 -8.43
CA VAL A 19 -12.43 7.47 -8.49
C VAL A 19 -11.08 6.98 -7.98
N VAL A 20 -11.10 6.17 -6.91
CA VAL A 20 -9.90 5.50 -6.40
C VAL A 20 -9.36 4.54 -7.47
N TYR A 21 -10.24 3.79 -8.11
CA TYR A 21 -9.89 2.90 -9.21
C TYR A 21 -9.23 3.64 -10.37
N THR A 22 -9.81 4.73 -10.86
CA THR A 22 -9.22 5.51 -11.97
C THR A 22 -7.82 6.04 -11.68
N ARG A 23 -7.53 6.41 -10.42
CA ARG A 23 -6.22 6.92 -10.02
C ARG A 23 -5.13 5.84 -10.05
N PHE A 24 -5.47 4.60 -9.67
CA PHE A 24 -4.57 3.45 -9.75
C PHE A 24 -4.54 2.80 -11.14
N LEU A 25 -5.54 3.08 -11.98
CA LEU A 25 -5.65 2.60 -13.36
C LEU A 25 -4.81 3.43 -14.35
N ALA A 26 -4.51 4.70 -14.04
CA ALA A 26 -3.77 5.57 -14.95
C ALA A 26 -2.35 5.05 -15.32
N PRO A 27 -1.51 4.57 -14.38
CA PRO A 27 -0.22 3.98 -14.72
C PRO A 27 -0.29 2.71 -15.62
N PRO A 28 -1.14 1.69 -15.33
CA PRO A 28 -1.24 0.52 -16.20
C PRO A 28 -1.88 0.85 -17.55
N LEU A 29 -2.79 1.81 -17.64
CA LEU A 29 -3.32 2.27 -18.93
C LEU A 29 -2.20 2.82 -19.81
N GLY A 30 -1.31 3.65 -19.25
CA GLY A 30 -0.11 4.12 -19.95
C GLY A 30 0.81 2.98 -20.38
N ALA A 31 1.02 1.98 -19.51
CA ALA A 31 1.83 0.81 -19.83
C ALA A 31 1.20 -0.11 -20.90
N CYS A 32 -0.13 -0.12 -21.04
CA CYS A 32 -0.84 -0.91 -22.05
C CYS A 32 -0.99 -0.15 -23.39
N THR A 33 -1.13 1.17 -23.37
CA THR A 33 -1.22 1.97 -24.61
C THR A 33 0.10 2.06 -25.36
N VAL A 34 1.25 2.02 -24.68
CA VAL A 34 2.56 2.08 -25.33
C VAL A 34 2.81 0.87 -26.26
N PRO A 35 2.65 -0.39 -25.84
CA PRO A 35 2.77 -1.55 -26.73
C PRO A 35 1.72 -1.57 -27.85
N LEU A 36 0.50 -1.09 -27.58
CA LEU A 36 -0.55 -0.97 -28.61
C LEU A 36 -0.18 0.05 -29.69
N MET A 37 0.36 1.21 -29.31
CA MET A 37 0.88 2.21 -30.25
C MET A 37 2.05 1.65 -31.07
N ILE A 38 2.96 0.92 -30.44
CA ILE A 38 4.09 0.27 -31.12
C ILE A 38 3.58 -0.79 -32.12
N GLY A 39 2.66 -1.65 -31.70
CA GLY A 39 2.06 -2.69 -32.53
C GLY A 39 1.23 -2.14 -33.70
N ALA A 40 0.48 -1.07 -33.48
CA ALA A 40 -0.28 -0.37 -34.52
C ALA A 40 0.66 0.28 -35.55
N THR A 41 1.75 0.89 -35.11
CA THR A 41 2.76 1.49 -36.00
C THR A 41 3.46 0.42 -36.83
N ILE A 42 3.84 -0.71 -36.22
CA ILE A 42 4.46 -1.85 -36.91
C ILE A 42 3.48 -2.49 -37.91
N SER A 43 2.21 -2.63 -37.54
CA SER A 43 1.18 -3.22 -38.43
C SER A 43 0.84 -2.31 -39.61
N ALA A 44 0.77 -0.99 -39.39
CA ALA A 44 0.60 -0.01 -40.47
C ALA A 44 1.80 0.00 -41.43
N LEU A 45 3.01 -0.32 -40.95
CA LEU A 45 4.19 -0.51 -41.79
C LEU A 45 4.19 -1.83 -42.57
N LEU A 46 3.47 -2.85 -42.10
CA LEU A 46 3.52 -4.22 -42.64
C LEU A 46 2.28 -4.65 -43.44
N ASP A 47 1.25 -3.79 -43.55
CA ASP A 47 -0.02 -4.05 -44.26
C ASP A 47 -0.69 -5.39 -43.86
N GLN A 48 -0.58 -5.75 -42.58
CA GLN A 48 -1.01 -7.04 -42.03
C GLN A 48 -2.41 -6.98 -41.40
N PRO A 49 -3.21 -8.07 -41.46
CA PRO A 49 -4.57 -8.10 -40.93
C PRO A 49 -4.59 -7.99 -39.39
N VAL A 50 -5.10 -6.85 -38.91
CA VAL A 50 -5.06 -6.41 -37.50
C VAL A 50 -6.04 -7.16 -36.57
N TRP A 51 -6.89 -8.04 -37.13
CA TRP A 51 -7.97 -8.73 -36.40
C TRP A 51 -7.47 -9.57 -35.22
N GLY A 52 -6.30 -10.22 -35.33
CA GLY A 52 -5.74 -11.02 -34.23
C GLY A 52 -5.35 -10.17 -33.01
N TYR A 53 -4.78 -8.98 -33.24
CA TYR A 53 -4.44 -8.03 -32.18
C TYR A 53 -5.67 -7.41 -31.53
N LEU A 54 -6.75 -7.19 -32.29
CA LEU A 54 -7.98 -6.64 -31.75
C LEU A 54 -8.76 -7.66 -30.91
N VAL A 55 -8.89 -8.90 -31.39
CA VAL A 55 -9.67 -9.94 -30.71
C VAL A 55 -8.95 -10.48 -29.48
N TRP A 56 -7.63 -10.66 -29.53
CA TRP A 56 -6.87 -11.21 -28.41
C TRP A 56 -6.08 -10.17 -27.62
N GLY A 57 -5.58 -9.11 -28.28
CA GLY A 57 -4.81 -8.07 -27.60
C GLY A 57 -5.66 -7.23 -26.64
N LEU A 58 -6.91 -6.91 -27.01
CA LEU A 58 -7.83 -6.16 -26.15
C LEU A 58 -8.16 -6.91 -24.83
N PRO A 59 -8.63 -8.19 -24.85
CA PRO A 59 -8.91 -8.90 -23.60
C PRO A 59 -7.66 -9.18 -22.78
N ILE A 60 -6.50 -9.42 -23.41
CA ILE A 60 -5.23 -9.57 -22.70
C ILE A 60 -4.84 -8.27 -22.00
N ALA A 61 -4.91 -7.14 -22.69
CA ALA A 61 -4.61 -5.82 -22.13
C ALA A 61 -5.56 -5.48 -20.97
N LEU A 62 -6.86 -5.74 -21.12
CA LEU A 62 -7.84 -5.53 -20.05
C LEU A 62 -7.57 -6.43 -18.84
N SER A 63 -7.24 -7.70 -19.07
CA SER A 63 -6.90 -8.64 -18.00
C SER A 63 -5.65 -8.20 -17.26
N LEU A 64 -4.60 -7.80 -17.99
CA LEU A 64 -3.34 -7.32 -17.41
C LEU A 64 -3.56 -6.02 -16.62
N ALA A 65 -4.31 -5.07 -17.16
CA ALA A 65 -4.64 -3.82 -16.49
C ALA A 65 -5.43 -4.05 -15.19
N THR A 66 -6.36 -5.00 -15.21
CA THR A 66 -7.16 -5.36 -14.03
C THR A 66 -6.29 -6.01 -12.96
N VAL A 67 -5.46 -6.99 -13.34
CA VAL A 67 -4.53 -7.66 -12.41
C VAL A 67 -3.53 -6.67 -11.82
N TRP A 68 -2.97 -5.79 -12.66
CA TRP A 68 -2.04 -4.77 -12.19
C TRP A 68 -2.69 -3.77 -11.25
N THR A 69 -3.89 -3.31 -11.56
CA THR A 69 -4.63 -2.36 -10.70
C THR A 69 -4.92 -2.99 -9.35
N ARG A 70 -5.41 -4.24 -9.35
CA ARG A 70 -5.63 -5.00 -8.10
C ARG A 70 -4.33 -5.16 -7.32
N PHE A 71 -3.24 -5.53 -7.99
CA PHE A 71 -1.94 -5.71 -7.36
C PHE A 71 -1.40 -4.39 -6.77
N SER A 72 -1.53 -3.28 -7.50
CA SER A 72 -1.12 -1.95 -7.05
C SER A 72 -1.92 -1.50 -5.82
N MET A 73 -3.24 -1.71 -5.82
CA MET A 73 -4.10 -1.41 -4.66
C MET A 73 -3.77 -2.27 -3.45
N SER A 74 -3.52 -3.57 -3.64
CA SER A 74 -3.15 -4.48 -2.55
C SER A 74 -1.77 -4.18 -1.96
N ARG A 75 -0.85 -3.61 -2.75
CA ARG A 75 0.49 -3.21 -2.25
C ARG A 75 0.54 -1.80 -1.65
N THR A 76 -0.44 -0.95 -1.93
CA THR A 76 -0.45 0.42 -1.43
C THR A 76 -1.12 0.48 -0.06
N ILE A 77 -0.36 0.82 0.97
CA ILE A 77 -0.88 0.93 2.35
C ILE A 77 -1.71 2.21 2.50
N ALA A 78 -2.96 2.05 2.92
CA ALA A 78 -3.94 3.13 3.10
C ALA A 78 -4.11 3.52 4.57
N GLU A 79 -4.11 2.55 5.48
CA GLU A 79 -4.25 2.79 6.92
C GLU A 79 -3.15 2.07 7.70
N ALA A 80 -2.67 2.73 8.75
CA ALA A 80 -1.83 2.14 9.77
C ALA A 80 -2.44 2.38 11.14
N ARG A 81 -2.72 1.30 11.88
CA ARG A 81 -3.17 1.34 13.26
C ARG A 81 -2.12 0.76 14.18
N PHE A 82 -1.87 1.45 15.28
CA PHE A 82 -0.91 1.04 16.29
C PHE A 82 -1.59 0.84 17.64
N ARG A 83 -1.18 -0.21 18.35
CA ARG A 83 -1.51 -0.48 19.75
C ARG A 83 -0.26 -1.02 20.46
N SER A 84 -0.26 -1.08 21.79
CA SER A 84 0.91 -1.57 22.54
C SER A 84 1.39 -2.93 22.03
N GLY A 85 2.63 -2.99 21.53
CA GLY A 85 3.29 -4.19 20.98
C GLY A 85 2.77 -4.70 19.63
N GLN A 86 1.74 -4.10 19.04
CA GLN A 86 1.09 -4.62 17.83
C GLN A 86 0.68 -3.53 16.84
N ALA A 87 0.68 -3.88 15.56
CA ALA A 87 0.23 -2.99 14.51
C ALA A 87 -0.68 -3.74 13.52
N ALA A 88 -1.63 -3.02 12.95
CA ALA A 88 -2.46 -3.47 11.85
C ALA A 88 -2.28 -2.50 10.69
N LEU A 89 -1.89 -3.00 9.52
CA LEU A 89 -1.80 -2.24 8.28
C LEU A 89 -2.91 -2.72 7.36
N ARG A 90 -3.57 -1.79 6.66
CA ARG A 90 -4.53 -2.13 5.62
C ARG A 90 -4.13 -1.49 4.31
N SER A 91 -4.14 -2.30 3.25
CA SER A 91 -3.98 -1.80 1.90
C SER A 91 -5.23 -1.03 1.45
N VAL A 92 -5.12 -0.25 0.37
CA VAL A 92 -6.28 0.40 -0.27
C VAL A 92 -7.35 -0.65 -0.59
N HIS A 93 -6.93 -1.81 -1.10
CA HIS A 93 -7.84 -2.92 -1.39
C HIS A 93 -8.57 -3.45 -0.15
N ASP A 94 -7.85 -3.58 0.98
CA ASP A 94 -8.46 -4.08 2.22
C ASP A 94 -9.44 -3.08 2.83
N VAL A 95 -9.12 -1.78 2.77
CA VAL A 95 -10.02 -0.70 3.20
C VAL A 95 -11.30 -0.71 2.39
N LEU A 96 -11.17 -0.81 1.06
CA LEU A 96 -12.30 -0.86 0.12
C LEU A 96 -13.20 -2.09 0.29
N LEU A 97 -12.63 -3.23 0.73
CA LEU A 97 -13.38 -4.46 1.02
C LEU A 97 -13.87 -4.56 2.47
N GLU A 98 -13.70 -3.49 3.26
CA GLU A 98 -14.08 -3.46 4.68
C GLU A 98 -13.53 -4.65 5.50
N ARG A 99 -12.38 -5.20 5.08
CA ARG A 99 -11.74 -6.33 5.76
C ARG A 99 -11.44 -6.02 7.24
N PRO A 100 -11.61 -7.00 8.15
CA PRO A 100 -11.30 -6.80 9.56
C PRO A 100 -9.81 -6.48 9.77
N TYR A 101 -9.49 -5.76 10.85
CA TYR A 101 -8.11 -5.41 11.21
C TYR A 101 -7.33 -6.64 11.65
N GLU A 102 -6.29 -6.99 10.89
CA GLU A 102 -5.38 -8.07 11.25
C GLU A 102 -4.25 -7.52 12.13
N TRP A 103 -4.40 -7.67 13.45
CA TRP A 103 -3.39 -7.24 14.42
C TRP A 103 -2.22 -8.22 14.45
N LYS A 104 -1.03 -7.74 14.13
CA LYS A 104 0.19 -8.53 14.13
C LYS A 104 1.23 -7.94 15.09
N PRO A 105 2.07 -8.77 15.73
CA PRO A 105 3.11 -8.30 16.64
C PRO A 105 4.16 -7.51 15.87
N ILE A 106 4.62 -6.42 16.49
CA ILE A 106 5.73 -5.60 15.97
C ILE A 106 7.03 -6.22 16.46
N PHE A 107 7.88 -6.68 15.54
CA PHE A 107 9.18 -7.29 15.87
C PHE A 107 10.33 -6.28 15.84
N SER A 108 10.22 -5.25 15.00
CA SER A 108 11.26 -4.25 14.84
C SER A 108 10.67 -2.95 14.30
N VAL A 109 11.15 -1.83 14.84
CA VAL A 109 10.88 -0.48 14.30
C VAL A 109 12.21 0.24 14.14
N ARG A 110 12.53 0.57 12.89
CA ARG A 110 13.67 1.43 12.55
C ARG A 110 13.13 2.71 11.93
N ALA A 111 13.26 3.81 12.65
CA ALA A 111 12.81 5.11 12.19
C ALA A 111 13.99 5.99 11.77
N THR A 112 13.98 6.42 10.51
CA THR A 112 14.95 7.33 9.89
C THR A 112 14.20 8.59 9.43
N PRO A 113 14.87 9.75 9.26
CA PRO A 113 14.23 10.93 8.69
C PRO A 113 13.51 10.67 7.35
N MET A 114 14.08 9.80 6.51
CA MET A 114 13.52 9.49 5.19
C MET A 114 12.50 8.35 5.14
N ARG A 115 12.44 7.47 6.15
CA ARG A 115 11.53 6.32 6.17
C ARG A 115 11.37 5.72 7.56
N VAL A 116 10.22 5.12 7.82
CA VAL A 116 10.02 4.20 8.95
C VAL A 116 9.92 2.79 8.40
N GLU A 117 10.81 1.92 8.84
CA GLU A 117 10.79 0.49 8.56
C GLU A 117 10.19 -0.24 9.76
N ILE A 118 9.09 -0.96 9.53
CA ILE A 118 8.35 -1.67 10.57
C ILE A 118 8.21 -3.12 10.13
N SER A 119 8.74 -4.03 10.94
CA SER A 119 8.54 -5.47 10.75
C SER A 119 7.36 -5.92 11.60
N ILE A 120 6.28 -6.35 10.94
CA ILE A 120 5.04 -6.78 11.59
C ILE A 120 4.75 -8.21 11.15
N GLY A 121 4.66 -9.15 12.09
CA GLY A 121 4.53 -10.56 11.73
C GLY A 121 5.76 -11.04 10.93
N ARG A 122 5.55 -11.57 9.72
CA ARG A 122 6.61 -12.02 8.80
C ARG A 122 6.92 -11.03 7.69
N THR A 123 6.37 -9.82 7.75
CA THR A 123 6.46 -8.85 6.65
C THR A 123 7.05 -7.55 7.13
N THR A 124 8.03 -7.02 6.39
CA THR A 124 8.62 -5.72 6.65
C THR A 124 7.99 -4.68 5.71
N TYR A 125 7.51 -3.60 6.30
CA TYR A 125 6.86 -2.49 5.61
C TYR A 125 7.74 -1.25 5.69
N LEU A 126 7.84 -0.53 4.57
CA LEU A 126 8.57 0.72 4.45
C LEU A 126 7.56 1.87 4.29
N LEU A 127 7.52 2.77 5.26
CA LEU A 127 6.61 3.91 5.30
C LEU A 127 7.42 5.17 4.98
N TYR A 128 7.07 5.84 3.89
CA TYR A 128 7.78 7.04 3.40
C TYR A 128 7.02 8.33 3.73
N PRO A 129 7.69 9.42 4.12
CA PRO A 129 7.04 10.67 4.51
C PRO A 129 6.11 11.25 3.43
N LYS A 130 6.47 11.12 2.14
CA LYS A 130 5.62 11.58 1.02
C LYS A 130 4.24 10.93 0.97
N GLN A 131 4.06 9.77 1.60
CA GLN A 131 2.81 9.00 1.56
C GLN A 131 1.93 9.22 2.79
N TRP A 132 2.44 9.90 3.83
CA TRP A 132 1.79 10.01 5.12
C TRP A 132 1.75 11.48 5.56
N PRO A 133 0.58 12.15 5.54
CA PRO A 133 0.45 13.54 5.96
C PRO A 133 0.97 13.76 7.39
N ASP A 134 0.62 12.84 8.30
CA ASP A 134 1.03 12.88 9.72
C ASP A 134 2.25 11.99 10.00
N TYR A 135 3.27 12.04 9.12
CA TYR A 135 4.43 11.15 9.19
C TYR A 135 5.17 11.21 10.54
N ASP A 136 5.36 12.40 11.12
CA ASP A 136 6.07 12.54 12.40
C ASP A 136 5.30 11.93 13.57
N ALA A 137 3.97 12.06 13.57
CA ALA A 137 3.11 11.44 14.58
C ALA A 137 3.06 9.92 14.40
N LEU A 138 2.99 9.44 13.16
CA LEU A 138 3.09 8.01 12.83
C LEU A 138 4.42 7.41 13.31
N LYS A 139 5.53 8.11 13.05
CA LYS A 139 6.87 7.69 13.48
C LYS A 139 6.94 7.56 15.00
N LYS A 140 6.45 8.58 15.73
CA LYS A 140 6.40 8.55 17.21
C LYS A 140 5.52 7.40 17.71
N ALA A 141 4.33 7.20 17.13
CA ALA A 141 3.43 6.13 17.52
C ALA A 141 4.02 4.73 17.25
N ALA A 142 4.70 4.54 16.13
CA ALA A 142 5.41 3.30 15.83
C ALA A 142 6.52 3.01 16.84
N GLN A 143 7.33 4.02 17.18
CA GLN A 143 8.39 3.90 18.19
C GLN A 143 7.84 3.62 19.60
N GLN A 144 6.77 4.32 19.99
CA GLN A 144 6.09 4.13 21.26
C GLN A 144 5.43 2.76 21.36
N SER A 145 4.85 2.27 20.27
CA SER A 145 4.18 0.96 20.26
C SER A 145 5.16 -0.21 20.26
N PHE A 146 6.39 0.01 19.77
CA PHE A 146 7.46 -0.99 19.85
C PHE A 146 8.12 -1.05 21.23
N ARG A 147 8.25 0.09 21.91
CA ARG A 147 8.73 0.10 23.31
C ARG A 147 7.61 -0.48 24.17
N PRO A 148 7.71 -1.73 24.67
CA PRO A 148 6.85 -2.14 25.76
C PRO A 148 7.19 -1.22 26.92
N ASP A 149 6.20 -0.88 27.75
CA ASP A 149 6.41 -0.13 28.98
C ASP A 149 7.74 -0.53 29.65
N SER A 150 8.73 0.36 29.63
CA SER A 150 9.94 0.25 30.44
C SER A 150 9.63 0.60 31.91
N SER A 151 8.45 0.21 32.37
CA SER A 151 7.93 0.37 33.74
C SER A 151 7.75 -1.00 34.39
N THR A 152 8.79 -1.83 34.31
CA THR A 152 9.11 -2.78 35.38
C THR A 152 10.62 -2.66 35.61
N ALA A 153 11.04 -1.50 36.11
CA ALA A 153 12.27 -1.46 36.88
C ALA A 153 12.03 -2.30 38.15
N PRO A 154 12.83 -3.34 38.45
CA PRO A 154 12.82 -3.89 39.78
C PRO A 154 13.36 -2.81 40.71
N ALA A 155 12.44 -2.16 41.42
CA ALA A 155 12.76 -1.42 42.62
C ALA A 155 13.18 -2.43 43.68
N SER A 156 14.48 -2.59 43.88
CA SER A 156 15.06 -3.22 45.07
C SER A 156 16.57 -3.08 44.99
N SER A 157 17.31 -2.58 45.98
CA SER A 157 17.03 -1.89 47.24
C SER A 157 18.43 -1.70 47.82
N SER A 158 18.70 -0.51 48.34
CA SER A 158 19.87 -0.20 49.16
C SER A 158 20.03 -1.23 50.29
N GLY A 159 21.26 -1.69 50.52
CA GLY A 159 21.66 -2.51 51.67
C GLY A 159 23.17 -2.46 51.80
#